data_AF-A0A1Y3BJR9-F1
#
_entry.id   AF-A0A1Y3BJR9-F1
#
_cell.length_a   1.000
_cell.length_b   1.000
_cell.length_c   1.000
_cell.angle_alpha   90.00
_cell.angle_beta   90.00
_cell.angle_gamma   90.00
#
_symmetry.space_group_name_H-M   'P 1'
#
loop_
_entity.id
_entity.type
_entity.pdbx_description
1 polymer ?
#
loop_
_entity_poly.entity_id
_entity_poly.type
_entity_poly.pdbx_seq_one_letter_code
_entity_poly.pdbx_strand_id
1 'polypeptide(L)'
;MAPDETECQDWMMKIQEILNKKVKNNNNNLNKESSKRQILKIAPELNNLIIYCCSIGYDGSMYELNVIIIVMNFLSPIENIDYREMCSIRESKIEKYLNISQYKTIKNFTSHHLMRVYPEGTRIYSSNYNPIKMWNCGIQMAALNYQTKDKPMQLNHAKFLQNGQCGYVLMPSYMKTESYNPFVKPVDLDCCSPIVLTVKIICAKNLRKLIKGILSPSVEVE
;
A
#
# COMPACT_ATOMS: atom_id res chain seq x y z
N MET A 1 -15.28 24.32 -17.31
CA MET A 1 -15.03 24.90 -18.64
C MET A 1 -15.55 23.93 -19.66
N ALA A 2 -16.21 24.40 -20.73
CA ALA A 2 -16.50 23.53 -21.86
C ALA A 2 -15.18 23.25 -22.60
N PRO A 3 -14.98 22.03 -23.15
CA PRO A 3 -13.80 21.71 -23.95
C PRO A 3 -13.74 22.62 -25.18
N ASP A 4 -12.52 22.98 -25.59
CA ASP A 4 -12.31 23.75 -26.82
C ASP A 4 -12.47 22.87 -28.07
N GLU A 5 -12.44 23.49 -29.25
CA GLU A 5 -12.63 22.79 -30.52
C GLU A 5 -11.54 21.73 -30.78
N THR A 6 -10.30 22.02 -30.35
CA THR A 6 -9.16 21.12 -30.54
C THR A 6 -9.30 19.88 -29.66
N GLU A 7 -9.69 20.05 -28.39
CA GLU A 7 -10.02 18.94 -27.50
C GLU A 7 -11.18 18.12 -28.07
N CYS A 8 -12.25 18.76 -28.56
CA CYS A 8 -13.38 18.04 -29.16
C CYS A 8 -12.95 17.17 -30.35
N GLN A 9 -12.10 17.70 -31.24
CA GLN A 9 -11.58 16.95 -32.39
C GLN A 9 -10.69 15.77 -31.96
N ASP A 10 -9.81 15.96 -30.98
CA ASP A 10 -8.97 14.89 -30.42
C ASP A 10 -9.82 13.79 -29.77
N TRP A 11 -10.84 14.14 -28.98
CA TRP A 11 -11.78 13.20 -28.41
C TRP A 11 -12.51 12.38 -29.48
N MET A 12 -13.00 13.05 -30.53
CA MET A 12 -13.69 12.39 -31.64
C MET A 12 -12.77 11.40 -32.38
N MET A 13 -11.53 11.79 -32.67
CA MET A 13 -10.54 10.92 -33.29
C MET A 13 -10.25 9.68 -32.43
N LYS A 14 -10.02 9.86 -31.12
CA LYS A 14 -9.77 8.75 -30.19
C LYS A 14 -10.95 7.79 -30.08
N ILE A 15 -12.17 8.31 -30.01
CA ILE A 15 -13.39 7.49 -29.98
C ILE A 15 -13.51 6.67 -31.27
N GLN A 16 -13.32 7.29 -32.43
CA GLN A 16 -13.35 6.61 -33.73
C GLN A 16 -12.27 5.52 -33.82
N GLU A 17 -11.06 5.78 -33.34
CA GLU A 17 -9.98 4.79 -33.33
C GLU A 17 -10.34 3.56 -32.47
N ILE A 18 -10.90 3.77 -31.28
CA ILE A 18 -11.35 2.68 -30.39
C ILE A 18 -12.48 1.87 -31.04
N LEU A 19 -13.45 2.53 -31.67
CA LEU A 19 -14.53 1.86 -32.40
C LEU A 19 -13.98 1.02 -33.56
N ASN A 20 -13.07 1.58 -34.35
CA ASN A 20 -12.44 0.89 -35.48
C ASN A 20 -11.58 -0.31 -35.04
N LYS A 21 -10.86 -0.20 -33.90
CA LYS A 21 -10.13 -1.33 -33.29
C LYS A 21 -11.07 -2.44 -32.83
N LYS A 22 -12.23 -2.08 -32.26
CA LYS A 22 -13.24 -3.05 -31.80
C LYS A 22 -13.87 -3.80 -32.98
N VAL A 23 -14.10 -3.13 -34.12
CA VAL A 23 -14.55 -3.75 -35.37
C VAL A 23 -13.50 -4.73 -35.93
N LYS A 24 -12.20 -4.36 -35.92
CA LYS A 24 -11.12 -5.25 -36.37
C LYS A 24 -10.92 -6.47 -35.46
N ASN A 25 -11.08 -6.33 -34.15
CA ASN A 25 -10.94 -7.44 -33.20
C ASN A 25 -12.10 -8.45 -33.25
N ASN A 26 -13.28 -8.08 -33.74
CA ASN A 26 -14.37 -9.04 -33.96
C ASN A 26 -14.07 -10.04 -35.10
N ASN A 27 -13.12 -9.74 -35.99
CA ASN A 27 -12.73 -10.64 -37.09
C ASN A 27 -11.49 -11.48 -36.80
N ASN A 28 -10.74 -11.21 -35.73
CA ASN A 28 -9.53 -11.96 -35.35
C ASN A 28 -9.50 -12.20 -33.83
N ASN A 29 -10.24 -13.19 -33.37
CA ASN A 29 -9.98 -13.79 -32.06
C ASN A 29 -8.81 -14.78 -32.22
N LEU A 30 -7.59 -14.32 -31.94
CA LEU A 30 -6.45 -15.08 -31.39
C LEU A 30 -5.26 -14.11 -31.31
N ASN A 31 -4.55 -14.14 -30.18
CA ASN A 31 -3.34 -13.35 -29.85
C ASN A 31 -3.58 -11.92 -29.32
N LYS A 32 -4.08 -11.84 -28.09
CA LYS A 32 -3.76 -10.69 -27.22
C LYS A 32 -2.31 -10.83 -26.75
N GLU A 33 -1.37 -10.33 -27.55
CA GLU A 33 -0.07 -9.93 -27.00
C GLU A 33 -0.31 -8.78 -26.03
N SER A 34 0.00 -9.01 -24.75
CA SER A 34 0.18 -7.95 -23.77
C SER A 34 1.10 -6.89 -24.37
N SER A 35 0.62 -5.66 -24.52
CA SER A 35 1.43 -4.53 -24.99
C SER A 35 2.75 -4.54 -24.23
N LYS A 36 3.84 -4.90 -24.93
CA LYS A 36 5.19 -4.92 -24.38
C LYS A 36 5.42 -3.54 -23.77
N ARG A 37 5.54 -3.46 -22.43
CA ARG A 37 5.99 -2.25 -21.76
C ARG A 37 7.31 -1.89 -22.44
N GLN A 38 7.32 -0.80 -23.18
CA GLN A 38 8.53 -0.29 -23.80
C GLN A 38 9.52 -0.08 -22.66
N ILE A 39 10.60 -0.87 -22.62
CA ILE A 39 11.66 -0.71 -21.62
C ILE A 39 12.27 0.66 -21.92
N LEU A 40 11.83 1.68 -21.19
CA LEU A 40 12.39 3.02 -21.30
C LEU A 40 13.86 2.92 -20.88
N LYS A 41 14.77 3.36 -21.75
CA LYS A 41 16.19 3.48 -21.37
C LYS A 41 16.29 4.52 -20.27
N ILE A 42 16.75 4.10 -19.09
CA ILE A 42 16.97 4.99 -17.95
C ILE A 42 18.30 5.73 -18.19
N ALA A 43 18.30 7.06 -18.03
CA ALA A 43 19.50 7.86 -18.15
C ALA A 43 20.54 7.46 -17.07
N PRO A 44 21.81 7.20 -17.42
CA PRO A 44 22.83 6.79 -16.46
C PRO A 44 23.01 7.76 -15.29
N GLU A 45 22.89 9.07 -15.55
CA GLU A 45 23.02 10.13 -14.55
C GLU A 45 21.95 10.01 -13.46
N LEU A 46 20.72 9.65 -13.85
CA LEU A 46 19.63 9.40 -12.90
C LEU A 46 19.82 8.07 -12.16
N ASN A 47 20.26 7.02 -12.87
CA ASN A 47 20.51 5.72 -12.28
C ASN A 47 21.61 5.77 -11.20
N ASN A 48 22.65 6.58 -11.42
CA ASN A 48 23.76 6.74 -10.48
C ASN A 48 23.36 7.45 -9.17
N LEU A 49 22.18 8.07 -9.10
CA LEU A 49 21.64 8.65 -7.86
C LEU A 49 20.95 7.60 -6.96
N ILE A 50 20.66 6.40 -7.49
CA ILE A 50 19.95 5.36 -6.76
C ILE A 50 20.95 4.54 -5.94
N ILE A 51 20.90 4.68 -4.62
CA ILE A 51 21.81 3.97 -3.69
C ILE A 51 21.06 2.92 -2.87
N TYR A 52 20.04 3.31 -2.10
CA TYR A 52 19.40 2.42 -1.11
C TYR A 52 18.00 1.93 -1.48
N CYS A 53 17.37 2.52 -2.50
CA CYS A 53 15.98 2.26 -2.87
C CYS A 53 15.92 1.82 -4.34
N CYS A 54 16.59 0.71 -4.64
CA CYS A 54 16.64 0.10 -5.96
C CYS A 54 15.30 -0.60 -6.24
N SER A 55 14.43 0.03 -7.03
CA SER A 55 13.15 -0.57 -7.38
C SER A 55 13.35 -1.81 -8.24
N ILE A 56 12.87 -2.95 -7.79
CA ILE A 56 12.85 -4.19 -8.57
C ILE A 56 11.51 -4.40 -9.28
N GLY A 57 11.56 -5.08 -10.41
CA GLY A 57 10.36 -5.52 -11.12
C GLY A 57 9.60 -6.51 -10.25
N TYR A 58 8.36 -6.17 -9.90
CA TYR A 58 7.49 -7.03 -9.12
C TYR A 58 6.06 -6.96 -9.68
N ASP A 59 5.57 -8.06 -10.22
CA ASP A 59 4.23 -8.25 -10.78
C ASP A 59 3.14 -8.33 -9.69
N GLY A 60 3.58 -8.46 -8.44
CA GLY A 60 2.75 -8.51 -7.27
C GLY A 60 2.31 -9.91 -6.86
N SER A 61 2.81 -10.97 -7.46
CA SER A 61 2.49 -12.36 -7.14
C SER A 61 3.31 -12.88 -5.96
N MET A 62 2.78 -13.86 -5.23
CA MET A 62 3.57 -14.56 -4.20
C MET A 62 4.65 -15.44 -4.81
N TYR A 63 4.44 -15.97 -6.02
CA TYR A 63 5.46 -16.76 -6.71
C TYR A 63 6.70 -15.90 -6.99
N GLU A 64 6.54 -14.73 -7.61
CA GLU A 64 7.67 -13.86 -7.89
C GLU A 64 8.30 -13.32 -6.61
N LEU A 65 7.50 -12.99 -5.58
CA LEU A 65 8.08 -12.58 -4.29
C LEU A 65 8.92 -13.70 -3.66
N ASN A 66 8.47 -14.95 -3.73
CA ASN A 66 9.27 -16.09 -3.26
C ASN A 66 10.53 -16.27 -4.09
N VAL A 67 10.46 -16.12 -5.43
CA VAL A 67 11.64 -16.18 -6.29
C VAL A 67 12.62 -15.06 -5.92
N ILE A 68 12.15 -13.83 -5.73
CA ILE A 68 12.94 -12.68 -5.28
C ILE A 68 13.64 -13.01 -3.96
N ILE A 69 12.90 -13.49 -2.94
CA ILE A 69 13.46 -13.88 -1.65
C ILE A 69 14.52 -14.99 -1.80
N ILE A 70 14.24 -16.02 -2.61
CA ILE A 70 15.19 -17.13 -2.84
C ILE A 70 16.45 -16.61 -3.53
N VAL A 71 16.32 -15.79 -4.57
CA VAL A 71 17.44 -15.23 -5.32
C VAL A 71 18.28 -14.32 -4.41
N MET A 72 17.65 -13.45 -3.62
CA MET A 72 18.32 -12.60 -2.65
C MET A 72 19.09 -13.42 -1.61
N ASN A 73 18.48 -14.49 -1.07
CA ASN A 73 19.12 -15.34 -0.07
C ASN A 73 20.17 -16.30 -0.63
N PHE A 74 20.10 -16.65 -1.92
CA PHE A 74 21.03 -17.58 -2.57
C PHE A 74 22.25 -16.86 -3.14
N LEU A 75 22.06 -15.69 -3.74
CA LEU A 75 23.16 -14.89 -4.31
C LEU A 75 23.99 -14.17 -3.25
N SER A 76 23.42 -13.99 -2.06
CA SER A 76 24.10 -13.41 -0.90
C SER A 76 24.09 -14.43 0.25
N PRO A 77 25.25 -14.90 0.73
CA PRO A 77 25.32 -15.53 2.06
C PRO A 77 24.64 -14.63 3.09
N ILE A 78 24.06 -15.19 4.16
CA ILE A 78 23.31 -14.44 5.18
C ILE A 78 24.08 -13.21 5.73
N GLU A 79 25.41 -13.23 5.66
CA GLU A 79 26.31 -12.13 6.04
C GLU A 79 26.42 -10.98 5.02
N ASN A 80 25.75 -11.06 3.86
CA ASN A 80 25.92 -10.12 2.73
C ASN A 80 24.64 -9.86 1.92
N ILE A 81 23.47 -9.92 2.56
CA ILE A 81 22.17 -9.62 1.93
C ILE A 81 22.19 -8.19 1.33
N ASP A 82 21.78 -8.04 0.07
CA ASP A 82 21.67 -6.70 -0.54
C ASP A 82 20.37 -6.00 -0.11
N TYR A 83 20.46 -5.18 0.94
CA TYR A 83 19.33 -4.45 1.52
C TYR A 83 18.82 -3.28 0.64
N ARG A 84 19.46 -3.00 -0.50
CA ARG A 84 19.14 -1.84 -1.34
C ARG A 84 17.89 -2.06 -2.19
N GLU A 85 17.51 -3.30 -2.44
CA GLU A 85 16.37 -3.63 -3.28
C GLU A 85 15.04 -3.40 -2.57
N MET A 86 14.05 -2.84 -3.29
CA MET A 86 12.71 -2.58 -2.77
C MET A 86 11.61 -2.88 -3.79
N CYS A 87 10.44 -3.27 -3.28
CA CYS A 87 9.25 -3.57 -4.08
C CYS A 87 8.15 -2.52 -3.91
N SER A 88 7.40 -2.24 -4.97
CA SER A 88 6.14 -1.49 -4.91
C SER A 88 4.96 -2.37 -5.35
N ILE A 89 3.85 -2.32 -4.62
CA ILE A 89 2.64 -3.10 -4.91
C ILE A 89 1.36 -2.31 -4.64
N ARG A 90 0.32 -2.54 -5.46
CA ARG A 90 -1.02 -1.97 -5.25
C ARG A 90 -1.70 -2.62 -4.05
N GLU A 91 -2.46 -1.83 -3.29
CA GLU A 91 -3.26 -2.31 -2.14
C GLU A 91 -4.08 -3.57 -2.47
N SER A 92 -4.79 -3.59 -3.60
CA SER A 92 -5.76 -4.64 -3.95
C SER A 92 -5.08 -5.96 -4.26
N LYS A 93 -3.80 -5.91 -4.64
CA LYS A 93 -2.98 -7.07 -4.92
C LYS A 93 -2.38 -7.63 -3.64
N ILE A 94 -1.79 -6.77 -2.79
CA ILE A 94 -1.16 -7.24 -1.55
C ILE A 94 -2.20 -7.75 -0.54
N GLU A 95 -3.39 -7.11 -0.46
CA GLU A 95 -4.44 -7.52 0.48
C GLU A 95 -4.88 -8.98 0.33
N LYS A 96 -4.75 -9.56 -0.87
CA LYS A 96 -5.04 -10.98 -1.12
C LYS A 96 -4.11 -11.92 -0.36
N TYR A 97 -2.91 -11.45 -0.04
CA TYR A 97 -1.84 -12.21 0.60
C TYR A 97 -1.65 -11.85 2.08
N LEU A 98 -2.32 -10.81 2.57
CA LEU A 98 -2.40 -10.46 3.99
C LEU A 98 -3.39 -11.38 4.69
N ASN A 99 -2.98 -12.64 4.85
CA ASN A 99 -3.77 -13.70 5.48
C ASN A 99 -2.86 -14.66 6.26
N ILE A 100 -3.46 -15.57 7.02
CA ILE A 100 -2.74 -16.48 7.92
C ILE A 100 -1.72 -17.41 7.23
N SER A 101 -1.91 -17.73 5.95
CA SER A 101 -1.03 -18.66 5.24
C SER A 101 0.17 -17.98 4.59
N GLN A 102 0.08 -16.68 4.26
CA GLN A 102 1.07 -16.01 3.40
C GLN A 102 1.79 -14.83 4.08
N TYR A 103 1.30 -14.34 5.22
CA TYR A 103 1.92 -13.17 5.86
C TYR A 103 3.38 -13.38 6.25
N LYS A 104 3.79 -14.62 6.57
CA LYS A 104 5.18 -14.93 6.95
C LYS A 104 6.17 -14.60 5.84
N THR A 105 5.81 -14.88 4.59
CA THR A 105 6.63 -14.53 3.41
C THR A 105 6.81 -13.02 3.30
N ILE A 106 5.72 -12.26 3.42
CA ILE A 106 5.75 -10.79 3.36
C ILE A 106 6.61 -10.25 4.50
N LYS A 107 6.38 -10.74 5.72
CA LYS A 107 7.12 -10.35 6.91
C LYS A 107 8.62 -10.59 6.73
N ASN A 108 9.00 -11.78 6.25
CA ASN A 108 10.39 -12.15 5.99
C ASN A 108 11.07 -11.26 4.95
N PHE A 109 10.33 -10.87 3.90
CA PHE A 109 10.83 -9.88 2.95
C PHE A 109 11.03 -8.51 3.65
N THR A 110 10.00 -8.03 4.36
CA THR A 110 10.03 -6.71 4.99
C THR A 110 11.01 -6.57 6.17
N SER A 111 11.52 -7.67 6.72
CA SER A 111 12.56 -7.61 7.75
C SER A 111 13.94 -7.24 7.19
N HIS A 112 14.15 -7.39 5.88
CA HIS A 112 15.42 -7.13 5.22
C HIS A 112 15.31 -6.07 4.11
N HIS A 113 14.13 -5.90 3.51
CA HIS A 113 13.90 -5.00 2.37
C HIS A 113 12.73 -4.05 2.62
N LEU A 114 12.73 -2.93 1.91
CA LEU A 114 11.60 -2.00 1.93
C LEU A 114 10.48 -2.48 1.00
N MET A 115 9.25 -2.42 1.48
CA MET A 115 8.06 -2.60 0.66
C MET A 115 7.17 -1.36 0.71
N ARG A 116 6.79 -0.87 -0.47
CA ARG A 116 5.85 0.22 -0.67
C ARG A 116 4.50 -0.30 -1.15
N VAL A 117 3.46 -0.01 -0.37
CA VAL A 117 2.07 -0.23 -0.79
C VAL A 117 1.45 1.11 -1.13
N TYR A 118 0.70 1.17 -2.23
CA TYR A 118 0.05 2.40 -2.67
C TYR A 118 -1.40 2.18 -3.10
N PRO A 119 -2.23 3.26 -3.09
CA PRO A 119 -3.65 3.14 -3.41
C PRO A 119 -3.89 2.65 -4.83
N GLU A 120 -4.99 1.91 -5.04
CA GLU A 120 -5.35 1.43 -6.37
C GLU A 120 -5.74 2.59 -7.30
N GLY A 121 -5.36 2.53 -8.58
CA GLY A 121 -5.67 3.58 -9.55
C GLY A 121 -7.18 3.79 -9.82
N THR A 122 -8.02 2.85 -9.40
CA THR A 122 -9.50 2.99 -9.42
C THR A 122 -10.00 4.01 -8.41
N ARG A 123 -9.19 4.39 -7.42
CA ARG A 123 -9.50 5.43 -6.43
C ARG A 123 -9.31 6.84 -7.01
N ILE A 124 -10.05 7.14 -8.07
CA ILE A 124 -10.01 8.43 -8.78
C ILE A 124 -10.37 9.62 -7.89
N TYR A 125 -11.14 9.38 -6.81
CA TYR A 125 -11.48 10.38 -5.80
C TYR A 125 -10.48 10.43 -4.63
N SER A 126 -9.29 9.83 -4.79
CA SER A 126 -8.20 9.85 -3.80
C SER A 126 -8.55 9.28 -2.42
N SER A 127 -9.50 8.37 -2.31
CA SER A 127 -9.76 7.65 -1.04
C SER A 127 -8.54 6.82 -0.61
N ASN A 128 -8.44 6.48 0.67
CA ASN A 128 -7.35 5.65 1.21
C ASN A 128 -7.82 4.23 1.59
N TYR A 129 -6.88 3.29 1.61
CA TYR A 129 -7.05 1.96 2.22
C TYR A 129 -6.69 1.98 3.70
N ASN A 130 -7.00 0.92 4.45
CA ASN A 130 -6.62 0.81 5.87
C ASN A 130 -5.12 0.45 6.02
N PRO A 131 -4.25 1.34 6.52
CA PRO A 131 -2.82 1.09 6.62
C PRO A 131 -2.44 0.12 7.75
N ILE A 132 -3.32 -0.13 8.73
CA ILE A 132 -3.05 -1.01 9.88
C ILE A 132 -2.71 -2.43 9.41
N LYS A 133 -3.45 -2.94 8.41
CA LYS A 133 -3.20 -4.29 7.86
C LYS A 133 -1.78 -4.42 7.29
N MET A 134 -1.30 -3.36 6.64
CA MET A 134 0.05 -3.30 6.06
C MET A 134 1.10 -3.28 7.17
N TRP A 135 0.97 -2.34 8.11
CA TRP A 135 1.89 -2.21 9.23
C TRP A 135 1.98 -3.48 10.05
N ASN A 136 0.85 -4.13 10.33
CA ASN A 136 0.80 -5.38 11.10
C ASN A 136 1.57 -6.53 10.42
N CYS A 137 1.83 -6.46 9.12
CA CYS A 137 2.64 -7.45 8.39
C CYS A 137 4.09 -6.99 8.14
N GLY A 138 4.54 -5.89 8.77
CA GLY A 138 5.92 -5.38 8.65
C GLY A 138 6.14 -4.40 7.50
N ILE A 139 5.13 -4.13 6.67
CA ILE A 139 5.24 -3.19 5.54
C ILE A 139 5.44 -1.77 6.08
N GLN A 140 6.55 -1.14 5.69
CA GLN A 140 6.99 0.14 6.24
C GLN A 140 6.37 1.32 5.48
N MET A 141 6.33 1.25 4.14
CA MET A 141 5.90 2.36 3.29
C MET A 141 4.45 2.19 2.82
N ALA A 142 3.50 2.30 3.75
CA ALA A 142 2.07 2.37 3.43
C ALA A 142 1.70 3.78 2.93
N ALA A 143 1.85 4.03 1.62
CA ALA A 143 1.58 5.33 1.02
C ALA A 143 0.07 5.62 0.97
N LEU A 144 -0.31 6.83 1.40
CA LEU A 144 -1.68 7.33 1.42
C LEU A 144 -1.78 8.69 0.72
N ASN A 145 -2.98 9.06 0.29
CA ASN A 145 -3.34 10.35 -0.28
C ASN A 145 -3.51 11.40 0.83
N TYR A 146 -2.47 12.18 1.12
CA TYR A 146 -2.43 13.18 2.20
C TYR A 146 -3.49 14.29 2.08
N GLN A 147 -3.94 14.60 0.86
CA GLN A 147 -5.00 15.57 0.61
C GLN A 147 -6.37 15.12 1.16
N THR A 148 -6.57 13.82 1.38
CA THR A 148 -7.84 13.23 1.80
C THR A 148 -7.89 13.08 3.31
N LYS A 149 -8.81 13.80 3.97
CA LYS A 149 -8.98 13.79 5.43
C LYS A 149 -9.88 12.64 5.92
N ASP A 150 -9.60 11.43 5.46
CA ASP A 150 -10.36 10.22 5.82
C ASP A 150 -9.78 9.50 7.05
N LYS A 151 -10.48 8.46 7.52
CA LYS A 151 -10.08 7.65 8.69
C LYS A 151 -8.66 7.07 8.55
N PRO A 152 -8.25 6.47 7.42
CA PRO A 152 -6.86 6.06 7.20
C PRO A 152 -5.83 7.15 7.43
N MET A 153 -6.08 8.38 6.96
CA MET A 153 -5.17 9.50 7.19
C MET A 153 -5.11 9.90 8.67
N GLN A 154 -6.24 9.84 9.38
CA GLN A 154 -6.27 10.05 10.84
C GLN A 154 -5.43 8.99 11.58
N LEU A 155 -5.51 7.72 11.18
CA LEU A 155 -4.69 6.63 11.72
C LEU A 155 -3.19 6.85 11.42
N ASN A 156 -2.86 7.31 10.21
CA ASN A 156 -1.49 7.66 9.83
C ASN A 156 -0.93 8.78 10.72
N HIS A 157 -1.65 9.88 10.88
CA HIS A 157 -1.25 10.94 11.80
C HIS A 157 -1.09 10.41 13.23
N ALA A 158 -2.06 9.67 13.75
CA ALA A 158 -2.01 9.13 15.11
C ALA A 158 -0.78 8.22 15.34
N LYS A 159 -0.46 7.33 14.40
CA LYS A 159 0.73 6.47 14.50
C LYS A 159 2.02 7.28 14.54
N PHE A 160 2.17 8.23 13.62
CA PHE A 160 3.38 9.03 13.51
C PHE A 160 3.44 10.21 14.48
N LEU A 161 2.47 10.42 15.37
CA LEU A 161 2.67 11.27 16.56
C LEU A 161 3.77 10.72 17.48
N GLN A 162 3.99 9.42 17.45
CA GLN A 162 5.09 8.77 18.16
C GLN A 162 6.45 9.26 17.65
N ASN A 163 7.48 9.10 18.48
CA ASN A 163 8.85 9.49 18.14
C ASN A 163 8.99 10.96 17.67
N GLY A 164 8.20 11.86 18.27
CA GLY A 164 8.30 13.30 18.01
C GLY A 164 7.89 13.73 16.59
N GLN A 165 7.00 13.00 15.92
CA GLN A 165 6.51 13.36 14.57
C GLN A 165 7.58 13.37 13.47
N CYS A 166 8.67 12.63 13.65
CA CYS A 166 9.76 12.58 12.68
C CYS A 166 9.46 11.73 11.42
N GLY A 167 8.32 11.03 11.39
CA GLY A 167 7.94 10.13 10.29
C GLY A 167 8.50 8.71 10.40
N TYR A 168 9.28 8.40 11.45
CA TYR A 168 9.82 7.07 11.70
C TYR A 168 9.39 6.55 13.07
N VAL A 169 8.78 5.37 13.10
CA VAL A 169 8.37 4.68 14.33
C VAL A 169 9.00 3.30 14.31
N LEU A 170 9.77 2.98 15.34
CA LEU A 170 10.38 1.66 15.46
C LEU A 170 9.28 0.61 15.60
N MET A 171 9.34 -0.43 14.77
CA MET A 171 8.43 -1.56 14.85
C MET A 171 8.56 -2.26 16.23
N PRO A 172 7.44 -2.60 16.90
CA PRO A 172 7.47 -3.32 18.17
C PRO A 172 8.32 -4.59 18.10
N SER A 173 9.07 -4.89 19.16
CA SER A 173 10.00 -6.03 19.22
C SER A 173 9.28 -7.37 19.02
N TYR A 174 8.08 -7.52 19.59
CA TYR A 174 7.29 -8.75 19.45
C TYR A 174 6.97 -9.06 17.98
N MET A 175 6.79 -8.05 17.12
CA MET A 175 6.54 -8.27 15.69
C MET A 175 7.73 -8.89 14.96
N LYS A 176 8.94 -8.84 15.53
CA LYS A 176 10.14 -9.47 14.95
C LYS A 176 10.21 -10.97 15.25
N THR A 177 9.52 -11.44 16.30
CA THR A 177 9.55 -12.85 16.73
C THR A 177 8.87 -13.79 15.73
N GLU A 178 9.33 -15.02 15.61
CA GLU A 178 8.72 -16.02 14.70
C GLU A 178 7.28 -16.38 15.06
N SER A 179 6.92 -16.29 16.34
CA SER A 179 5.58 -16.58 16.86
C SER A 179 4.55 -15.49 16.53
N TYR A 180 4.98 -14.28 16.19
CA TYR A 180 4.05 -13.20 15.86
C TYR A 180 3.23 -13.50 14.61
N ASN A 181 1.91 -13.47 14.79
CA ASN A 181 0.92 -13.65 13.73
C ASN A 181 -0.16 -12.56 13.84
N PRO A 182 -0.29 -11.65 12.86
CA PRO A 182 -1.28 -10.57 12.90
C PRO A 182 -2.73 -11.04 12.62
N PHE A 183 -2.94 -12.32 12.33
CA PHE A 183 -4.24 -12.91 11.99
C PHE A 183 -4.79 -13.86 13.07
N VAL A 184 -4.09 -14.03 14.19
CA VAL A 184 -4.62 -14.70 15.38
C VAL A 184 -5.11 -13.67 16.40
N LYS A 185 -5.91 -14.10 17.37
CA LYS A 185 -6.37 -13.17 18.41
C LYS A 185 -5.16 -12.75 19.23
N PRO A 186 -5.07 -11.47 19.66
CA PRO A 186 -3.97 -11.00 20.51
C PRO A 186 -3.78 -11.81 21.80
N VAL A 187 -4.85 -12.42 22.32
CA VAL A 187 -4.82 -13.30 23.50
C VAL A 187 -4.01 -14.58 23.27
N ASP A 188 -3.87 -15.00 22.02
CA ASP A 188 -3.14 -16.21 21.62
C ASP A 188 -1.66 -15.89 21.29
N LEU A 189 -1.21 -14.64 21.48
CA LEU A 189 0.17 -14.24 21.28
C LEU A 189 0.94 -14.38 22.61
N ASP A 190 1.76 -15.43 22.72
CA ASP A 190 2.60 -15.70 23.90
C ASP A 190 3.56 -14.55 24.28
N CYS A 191 3.81 -13.62 23.35
CA CYS A 191 4.77 -12.53 23.50
C CYS A 191 4.19 -11.25 24.12
N CYS A 192 2.89 -11.20 24.43
CA CYS A 192 2.23 -9.99 24.91
C CYS A 192 1.20 -10.29 26.03
N SER A 193 1.12 -9.42 27.03
CA SER A 193 0.03 -9.46 28.02
C SER A 193 -1.11 -8.52 27.57
N PRO A 194 -2.38 -8.98 27.63
CA PRO A 194 -3.51 -8.12 27.26
C PRO A 194 -3.66 -6.95 28.22
N ILE A 195 -4.07 -5.79 27.70
CA ILE A 195 -4.41 -4.61 28.50
C ILE A 195 -5.93 -4.47 28.51
N VAL A 196 -6.52 -4.41 29.70
CA VAL A 196 -7.94 -4.09 29.86
C VAL A 196 -8.09 -2.59 30.10
N LEU A 197 -8.71 -1.90 29.15
CA LEU A 197 -8.99 -0.47 29.25
C LEU A 197 -10.49 -0.26 29.52
N THR A 198 -10.81 0.47 30.60
CA THR A 198 -12.18 0.90 30.88
C THR A 198 -12.33 2.38 30.56
N VAL A 199 -13.20 2.70 29.61
CA VAL A 199 -13.48 4.09 29.19
C VAL A 199 -14.92 4.43 29.55
N LYS A 200 -15.11 5.48 30.35
CA LYS A 200 -16.45 6.03 30.68
C LYS A 200 -16.57 7.44 30.10
N ILE A 201 -17.51 7.62 29.17
CA ILE A 201 -17.81 8.94 28.62
C ILE A 201 -18.75 9.65 29.59
N ILE A 202 -18.28 10.77 30.17
CA ILE A 202 -19.04 11.53 31.18
C ILE A 202 -19.78 12.70 30.53
N CYS A 203 -19.05 13.56 29.81
CA CYS A 203 -19.59 14.73 29.16
C CYS A 203 -18.71 15.17 27.99
N ALA A 204 -19.24 16.04 27.14
CA ALA A 204 -18.48 16.74 26.10
C ALA A 204 -18.74 18.25 26.19
N LYS A 205 -17.76 19.06 25.76
CA LYS A 205 -17.86 20.53 25.73
C LYS A 205 -17.46 21.04 24.35
N ASN A 206 -18.14 22.08 23.86
CA ASN A 206 -17.83 22.77 22.59
C ASN A 206 -17.77 21.82 21.37
N LEU A 207 -18.72 20.90 21.25
CA LEU A 207 -18.83 20.04 20.06
C LEU A 207 -19.05 20.88 18.80
N ARG A 208 -18.28 20.58 17.76
CA ARG A 208 -18.37 21.29 16.48
C ARG A 208 -19.68 20.95 15.78
N LYS A 209 -20.32 21.99 15.27
CA LYS A 209 -21.62 21.92 14.62
C LYS A 209 -21.43 22.06 13.11
N LEU A 210 -21.90 21.08 12.35
CA LEU A 210 -21.82 21.06 10.88
C LEU A 210 -23.12 21.54 10.20
N ILE A 211 -24.23 21.61 10.94
CA ILE A 211 -25.58 21.89 10.42
C ILE A 211 -26.27 22.91 11.35
N LYS A 212 -27.20 23.75 10.86
CA LYS A 212 -28.05 24.61 11.71
C LYS A 212 -28.91 23.76 12.67
N GLY A 213 -29.27 24.28 13.86
CA GLY A 213 -30.08 23.56 14.88
C GLY A 213 -29.32 23.03 16.11
N ILE A 214 -29.96 22.32 17.03
CA ILE A 214 -29.27 21.72 18.20
C ILE A 214 -28.72 20.34 17.80
N LEU A 215 -27.51 20.00 18.27
CA LEU A 215 -26.91 18.68 18.03
C LEU A 215 -27.52 17.64 18.96
N SER A 216 -27.77 16.44 18.45
CA SER A 216 -28.02 15.23 19.24
C SER A 216 -26.80 14.30 19.12
N PRO A 217 -25.71 14.58 19.85
CA PRO A 217 -24.44 13.88 19.65
C PRO A 217 -24.45 12.49 20.28
N SER A 218 -23.76 11.56 19.63
CA SER A 218 -23.29 10.31 20.22
C SER A 218 -21.76 10.25 20.10
N VAL A 219 -21.13 9.43 20.94
CA VAL A 219 -19.69 9.17 20.90
C VAL A 219 -19.48 7.70 20.59
N GLU A 220 -18.75 7.43 19.52
CA GLU A 220 -18.27 6.10 19.16
C GLU A 220 -16.84 5.94 19.68
N VAL A 221 -16.54 4.79 20.27
CA VAL A 221 -15.21 4.41 20.76
C VAL A 221 -14.79 3.15 20.02
N GLU A 222 -13.66 3.23 19.32
CA GLU A 222 -13.04 2.15 18.56
C GLU A 222 -11.65 1.83 19.12
#